data_AF-A0A6V7J6K6-F1
#
_entry.id   AF-A0A6V7J6K6-F1
#
_cell.length_a   1.000
_cell.length_b   1.000
_cell.length_c   1.000
_cell.angle_alpha   90.00
_cell.angle_beta   90.00
_cell.angle_gamma   90.00
#
_symmetry.space_group_name_H-M   'P 1'
#
loop_
_entity.id
_entity.type
_entity.pdbx_description
1 polymer ?
#
loop_
_entity_poly.entity_id
_entity_poly.type
_entity_poly.pdbx_seq_one_letter_code
_entity_poly.pdbx_strand_id
1 'polypeptide(L)' 'RAINPQNQKLDTAAMDAFCVMVVKETGGMQIGCKLLATHIQSTVENEALQALT' A
#
# COMPACT_ATOMS: atom_id res chain seq x y z
N ARG A 1 -7.50 -0.93 1.56
CA ARG A 1 -7.78 0.14 2.55
C ARG A 1 -6.81 1.30 2.36
N ALA A 2 -5.51 1.12 2.57
CA ALA A 2 -4.49 2.16 2.33
C ALA A 2 -4.53 2.75 0.92
N ILE A 3 -4.74 1.91 -0.10
CA ILE A 3 -4.75 2.30 -1.52
C ILE A 3 -6.15 2.31 -2.16
N ASN A 4 -7.23 2.48 -1.37
CA ASN A 4 -8.57 2.46 -1.95
C ASN A 4 -8.75 3.68 -2.88
N PRO A 5 -9.14 3.51 -4.16
CA PRO A 5 -9.37 4.63 -5.07
C PRO A 5 -10.43 5.63 -4.59
N GLN A 6 -11.34 5.20 -3.71
CA GLN A 6 -12.40 6.03 -3.14
C GLN A 6 -11.95 6.84 -1.91
N ASN A 7 -10.71 6.65 -1.44
CA ASN A 7 -10.16 7.45 -0.36
C ASN A 7 -10.09 8.92 -0.79
N GLN A 8 -10.81 9.78 -0.05
CA GLN A 8 -10.72 11.24 -0.25
C GLN A 8 -9.44 11.84 0.34
N LYS A 9 -8.78 11.11 1.24
CA LYS A 9 -7.50 11.44 1.89
C LYS A 9 -6.74 10.15 2.15
N LEU A 10 -5.42 10.25 2.28
CA LEU A 10 -4.57 9.12 2.68
C LEU A 10 -5.07 8.48 3.97
N ASP A 11 -5.32 7.17 3.94
CA ASP A 11 -5.62 6.36 5.12
C ASP A 11 -4.30 6.01 5.82
N THR A 12 -3.71 7.00 6.50
CA THR A 12 -2.40 6.87 7.16
C THR A 12 -2.40 5.77 8.21
N ALA A 13 -3.51 5.54 8.89
CA ALA A 13 -3.65 4.45 9.84
C ALA A 13 -3.53 3.08 9.16
N ALA A 14 -4.10 2.91 7.97
CA ALA A 14 -3.94 1.67 7.20
C ALA A 14 -2.51 1.52 6.61
N MET A 15 -1.85 2.63 6.25
CA MET A 15 -0.46 2.61 5.81
C MET A 15 0.49 2.21 6.93
N ASP A 16 0.36 2.82 8.11
CA ASP A 16 1.15 2.48 9.29
C ASP A 16 0.95 1.01 9.67
N ALA A 17 -0.30 0.54 9.67
CA ALA A 17 -0.61 -0.87 9.92
C ALA A 17 0.05 -1.80 8.88
N PHE A 18 0.07 -1.41 7.60
CA PHE A 18 0.76 -2.16 6.55
C PHE A 18 2.27 -2.22 6.82
N CYS A 19 2.91 -1.08 7.10
CA CYS A 19 4.34 -1.01 7.41
C CYS A 19 4.70 -1.89 8.62
N VAL A 20 3.91 -1.84 9.69
CA VAL A 20 4.09 -2.69 10.87
C VAL A 20 4.00 -4.17 10.50
N MET A 21 3.01 -4.57 9.70
CA MET A 21 2.88 -5.97 9.26
C MET A 21 4.05 -6.42 8.38
N VAL A 22 4.49 -5.59 7.44
CA VAL A 22 5.60 -5.90 6.53
C VAL A 22 6.89 -6.18 7.30
N VAL A 23 7.13 -5.45 8.38
CA VAL A 23 8.33 -5.62 9.24
C VAL A 23 8.18 -6.80 10.21
N LYS A 24 6.98 -7.02 10.75
CA LYS A 24 6.74 -8.00 11.81
C LYS A 24 6.61 -9.43 11.27
N GLU A 25 6.00 -9.60 10.11
CA GLU A 25 5.69 -10.92 9.56
C GLU A 25 6.91 -11.54 8.86
N THR A 26 7.10 -12.85 9.05
CA THR A 26 8.16 -13.58 8.34
C THR A 26 7.87 -13.59 6.85
N GLY A 27 8.77 -13.02 6.04
CA GLY A 27 8.55 -12.83 4.61
C GLY A 27 7.68 -11.61 4.25
N GLY A 28 7.25 -10.82 5.24
CA GLY A 28 6.44 -9.62 5.06
C GLY A 28 7.06 -8.61 4.09
N MET A 29 8.39 -8.44 4.15
CA MET A 29 9.12 -7.56 3.21
C MET A 29 8.96 -7.99 1.75
N GLN A 30 9.13 -9.28 1.47
CA GLN A 30 9.07 -9.81 0.10
C GLN A 30 7.64 -9.73 -0.46
N ILE A 31 6.65 -10.04 0.36
CA ILE A 31 5.24 -9.95 -0.01
C ILE A 31 4.83 -8.48 -0.19
N GLY A 32 5.21 -7.62 0.74
CA GLY A 32 4.93 -6.18 0.71
C GLY A 32 5.49 -5.51 -0.54
N CYS A 33 6.75 -5.78 -0.90
CA CYS A 33 7.34 -5.24 -2.13
C CYS A 33 6.59 -5.70 -3.40
N LYS A 34 6.14 -6.96 -3.47
CA LYS A 34 5.36 -7.45 -4.62
C LYS A 34 3.99 -6.78 -4.71
N LEU A 35 3.32 -6.57 -3.57
CA LEU A 35 2.04 -5.86 -3.53
C LEU A 35 2.22 -4.41 -3.98
N LEU A 36 3.22 -3.69 -3.45
CA LEU A 36 3.51 -2.32 -3.85
C LEU A 36 3.82 -2.22 -5.35
N ALA A 37 4.70 -3.09 -5.87
CA ALA A 37 5.04 -3.09 -7.29
C ALA A 37 3.82 -3.31 -8.20
N THR A 38 2.87 -4.15 -7.78
CA THR A 38 1.62 -4.37 -8.51
C THR A 38 0.74 -3.12 -8.51
N HIS A 39 0.56 -2.48 -7.36
CA HIS A 39 -0.36 -1.34 -7.22
C HIS A 39 0.21 -0.03 -7.76
N ILE A 40 1.53 0.14 -7.79
CA ILE A 40 2.19 1.27 -8.48
C ILE A 40 1.90 1.25 -9.98
N GLN A 41 1.64 0.07 -10.57
CA GLN A 41 1.30 -0.10 -11.99
C GLN A 41 -0.21 0.03 -12.26
N SER A 42 -1.03 0.40 -11.27
CA SER A 42 -2.47 0.56 -11.48
C SER A 42 -2.76 1.63 -12.55
N THR A 43 -3.74 1.34 -13.41
CA THR A 43 -4.28 2.34 -14.36
C THR A 43 -5.19 3.36 -13.69
N VAL A 44 -5.51 3.15 -12.41
CA VAL A 44 -6.26 4.09 -11.59
C VAL A 44 -5.27 5.00 -10.88
N GLU A 45 -5.17 6.24 -11.35
CA GLU A 45 -4.19 7.23 -10.87
C GLU A 45 -4.17 7.32 -9.33
N ASN A 46 -5.33 7.44 -8.69
CA ASN A 46 -5.41 7.60 -7.24
C ASN A 46 -4.93 6.35 -6.47
N GLU A 47 -5.05 5.15 -7.04
CA GLU A 47 -4.51 3.92 -6.43
C GLU A 47 -2.98 3.92 -6.52
N ALA A 48 -2.44 4.22 -7.71
CA ALA A 48 -1.00 4.27 -7.94
C ALA A 48 -0.33 5.35 -7.10
N LEU A 49 -0.94 6.54 -6.99
CA LEU A 49 -0.44 7.63 -6.14
C LEU A 49 -0.40 7.24 -4.66
N GLN A 50 -1.46 6.58 -4.15
CA GLN A 50 -1.47 6.10 -2.77
C GLN A 50 -0.47 4.96 -2.54
N ALA A 51 -0.16 4.15 -3.55
CA ALA A 51 0.87 3.10 -3.46
C ALA A 51 2.31 3.65 -3.49
N LEU A 52 2.52 4.86 -4.05
CA LEU A 52 3.82 5.55 -4.09
C LEU A 52 4.10 6.38 -2.82
N THR A 53 3.10 6.62 -1.98
CA THR A 53 3.22 7.37 -0.72
C THR A 53 3.63 6.44 0.41
#